data_AF-A0A0F9YH59-F1
#
_entry.id   AF-A0A0F9YH59-F1
#
_cell.length_a   1.000
_cell.length_b   1.000
_cell.length_c   1.000
_cell.angle_alpha   90.00
_cell.angle_beta   90.00
_cell.angle_gamma   90.00
#
_symmetry.space_group_name_H-M   'P 1'
#
loop_
_entity.id
_entity.type
_entity.pdbx_description
1 polymer ?
#
loop_
_entity_poly.entity_id
_entity_poly.type
_entity_poly.pdbx_seq_one_letter_code
_entity_poly.pdbx_strand_id
1 'polypeptide(L)'
;MYGQPQTLNDDQIVESLRILIGVGLGDTHQSRHVRLFLLGLYNGRVWPFNLNLLRSIDGELQVACLELLKVDTFQPIQEIHQYIESGREVFRGFVEIEQALVKDRL
;
A
#
# COMPACT_ATOMS: atom_id res chain seq x y z
N MET A 1 2.67 14.34 -27.11
CA MET A 1 2.69 15.02 -25.80
C MET A 1 1.90 14.12 -24.85
N TYR A 2 2.55 13.35 -23.98
CA TYR A 2 1.82 12.58 -22.97
C TYR A 2 1.20 13.58 -21.99
N GLY A 3 -0.13 13.55 -21.84
CA GLY A 3 -0.81 14.41 -20.88
C GLY A 3 -0.29 14.15 -19.46
N GLN A 4 -0.21 15.20 -18.64
CA GLN A 4 0.12 15.03 -17.23
C GLN A 4 -0.87 14.02 -16.62
N PRO A 5 -0.39 13.00 -15.88
CA PRO A 5 -1.28 12.06 -15.24
C PRO A 5 -2.27 12.80 -14.34
N GLN A 6 -3.56 12.50 -14.46
CA GLN A 6 -4.60 13.13 -13.65
C GLN A 6 -4.25 13.05 -12.15
N THR A 7 -4.15 14.17 -11.47
CA THR A 7 -3.85 14.22 -10.05
C THR A 7 -5.05 13.72 -9.23
N LEU A 8 -4.77 13.17 -8.04
CA LEU A 8 -5.80 12.76 -7.09
C LEU A 8 -5.89 13.84 -6.02
N ASN A 9 -7.10 14.11 -5.51
CA ASN A 9 -7.25 14.95 -4.33
C ASN A 9 -7.09 14.13 -3.04
N ASP A 10 -6.95 14.80 -1.91
CA ASP A 10 -6.72 14.16 -0.62
C ASP A 10 -7.82 13.15 -0.24
N ASP A 11 -9.09 13.44 -0.55
CA ASP A 11 -10.20 12.52 -0.27
C ASP A 11 -10.08 11.20 -1.05
N GLN A 12 -9.67 11.28 -2.32
CA GLN A 12 -9.43 10.10 -3.15
C GLN A 12 -8.25 9.30 -2.63
N ILE A 13 -7.16 9.98 -2.24
CA ILE A 13 -5.97 9.32 -1.68
C ILE A 13 -6.33 8.59 -0.38
N VAL A 14 -7.07 9.27 0.50
CA VAL A 14 -7.54 8.71 1.77
C VAL A 14 -8.45 7.52 1.53
N GLU A 15 -9.35 7.57 0.56
CA GLU A 15 -10.25 6.46 0.25
C GLU A 15 -9.48 5.22 -0.23
N SER A 16 -8.58 5.37 -1.22
CA SER A 16 -7.74 4.26 -1.70
C SER A 16 -6.90 3.68 -0.57
N LEU A 17 -6.35 4.53 0.31
CA LEU A 17 -5.56 4.10 1.46
C LEU A 17 -6.42 3.35 2.50
N ARG A 18 -7.64 3.81 2.79
CA ARG A 18 -8.58 3.14 3.70
C ARG A 18 -8.99 1.76 3.20
N ILE A 19 -9.29 1.64 1.90
CA ILE A 19 -9.62 0.36 1.27
C ILE A 19 -8.48 -0.63 1.48
N LEU A 20 -7.25 -0.23 1.14
CA LEU A 20 -6.09 -1.10 1.25
C LEU A 20 -5.74 -1.43 2.70
N ILE A 21 -5.85 -0.48 3.63
CA ILE A 21 -5.62 -0.75 5.05
C ILE A 21 -6.65 -1.73 5.60
N GLY A 22 -7.92 -1.54 5.27
CA GLY A 22 -9.00 -2.45 5.68
C GLY A 22 -8.72 -3.89 5.26
N VAL A 23 -8.29 -4.11 4.02
CA VAL A 23 -7.89 -5.45 3.54
C VAL A 23 -6.58 -5.92 4.18
N GLY A 24 -5.60 -5.02 4.33
CA GLY A 24 -4.28 -5.32 4.88
C GLY A 24 -4.30 -5.75 6.34
N LEU A 25 -5.32 -5.36 7.12
CA LEU A 25 -5.51 -5.80 8.50
C LEU A 25 -6.06 -7.24 8.62
N GLY A 26 -6.57 -7.82 7.53
CA GLY A 26 -7.06 -9.19 7.51
C GLY A 26 -5.95 -10.25 7.49
N ASP A 27 -6.36 -11.52 7.46
CA ASP A 27 -5.49 -12.70 7.52
C ASP A 27 -5.50 -13.53 6.22
N THR A 28 -6.11 -13.00 5.15
CA THR A 28 -6.17 -13.69 3.85
C THR A 28 -4.87 -13.58 3.05
N HIS A 29 -4.73 -14.39 1.99
CA HIS A 29 -3.62 -14.24 1.04
C HIS A 29 -3.59 -12.85 0.40
N GLN A 30 -4.75 -12.27 0.09
CA GLN A 30 -4.83 -10.91 -0.46
C GLN A 30 -4.40 -9.86 0.56
N SER A 31 -4.75 -10.03 1.84
CA SER A 31 -4.32 -9.15 2.93
C SER A 31 -2.81 -9.03 2.99
N ARG A 32 -2.09 -10.15 2.86
CA ARG A 32 -0.63 -10.14 2.78
C ARG A 32 -0.10 -9.39 1.55
N HIS A 33 -0.69 -9.61 0.38
CA HIS A 33 -0.25 -8.94 -0.84
C HIS A 33 -0.40 -7.42 -0.73
N VAL A 34 -1.52 -6.97 -0.16
CA VAL A 34 -1.78 -5.55 0.09
C VAL A 34 -0.81 -4.97 1.12
N ARG A 35 -0.54 -5.67 2.24
CA ARG A 35 0.47 -5.23 3.22
C ARG A 35 1.85 -5.05 2.59
N LEU A 36 2.31 -6.03 1.81
CA LEU A 36 3.62 -5.94 1.15
C LEU A 36 3.68 -4.81 0.13
N PHE A 37 2.57 -4.51 -0.56
CA PHE A 37 2.49 -3.35 -1.44
C PHE A 37 2.65 -2.03 -0.67
N LEU A 38 1.85 -1.83 0.38
CA LEU A 38 1.91 -0.63 1.22
C LEU A 38 3.28 -0.46 1.87
N LEU A 39 3.86 -1.54 2.41
CA LEU A 39 5.21 -1.52 2.96
C LEU A 39 6.28 -1.22 1.89
N GLY A 40 6.06 -1.63 0.65
CA GLY A 40 6.92 -1.28 -0.48
C GLY A 40 6.90 0.21 -0.82
N LEU A 41 5.72 0.85 -0.74
CA LEU A 41 5.62 2.32 -0.84
C LEU A 41 6.30 3.02 0.34
N TYR A 42 6.16 2.48 1.55
CA TYR A 42 6.78 3.04 2.76
C TYR A 42 8.31 2.92 2.76
N ASN A 43 8.84 1.76 2.39
CA ASN A 43 10.28 1.52 2.30
C ASN A 43 10.59 0.31 1.39
N GLY A 44 10.60 0.55 0.08
CA GLY A 44 10.85 -0.51 -0.92
C GLY A 44 12.23 -1.17 -0.86
N ARG A 45 13.21 -0.57 -0.17
CA ARG A 45 14.53 -1.20 0.04
C ARG A 45 14.46 -2.32 1.08
N VAL A 46 13.66 -2.12 2.13
CA VAL A 46 13.45 -3.12 3.19
C VAL A 46 12.35 -4.11 2.77
N TRP A 47 11.33 -3.63 2.06
CA TRP A 47 10.16 -4.39 1.66
C TRP A 47 10.00 -4.37 0.14
N PRO A 48 10.87 -5.07 -0.62
CA PRO A 48 10.73 -5.14 -2.07
C PRO A 48 9.41 -5.80 -2.46
N PHE A 49 8.68 -5.19 -3.38
CA PHE A 49 7.38 -5.68 -3.81
C PHE A 49 7.47 -6.47 -5.13
N ASN A 50 6.87 -7.67 -5.15
CA ASN A 50 6.81 -8.52 -6.34
C ASN A 50 5.51 -8.26 -7.12
N LEU A 51 5.63 -7.84 -8.39
CA LEU A 51 4.47 -7.55 -9.26
C LEU A 51 3.52 -8.73 -9.47
N ASN A 52 3.96 -9.98 -9.28
CA ASN A 52 3.06 -11.13 -9.30
C ASN A 52 1.99 -11.07 -8.21
N LEU A 53 2.30 -10.44 -7.06
CA LEU A 53 1.34 -10.26 -5.98
C LEU A 53 0.23 -9.29 -6.40
N LEU A 54 0.57 -8.17 -7.05
CA LEU A 54 -0.40 -7.22 -7.58
C LEU A 54 -1.33 -7.85 -8.62
N ARG A 55 -0.83 -8.76 -9.46
CA ARG A 55 -1.65 -9.46 -10.46
C ARG A 55 -2.64 -10.48 -9.85
N SER A 56 -2.51 -10.77 -8.56
CA SER A 56 -3.25 -11.84 -7.87
C SER A 56 -4.28 -11.34 -6.86
N ILE A 57 -4.45 -10.02 -6.71
CA ILE A 57 -5.49 -9.42 -5.88
C ILE A 57 -6.67 -8.94 -6.72
N ASP A 58 -7.80 -8.71 -6.08
CA ASP A 58 -9.04 -8.26 -6.72
C ASP A 58 -8.86 -6.92 -7.46
N GLY A 59 -9.63 -6.72 -8.53
CA GLY A 59 -9.46 -5.58 -9.44
C GLY A 59 -9.58 -4.22 -8.76
N GLU A 60 -10.50 -4.07 -7.82
CA GLU A 60 -10.67 -2.83 -7.04
C GLU A 60 -9.43 -2.51 -6.19
N LEU A 61 -8.78 -3.54 -5.63
CA LEU A 61 -7.53 -3.38 -4.89
C LEU A 61 -6.37 -3.02 -5.80
N GLN A 62 -6.32 -3.58 -7.02
CA GLN A 62 -5.32 -3.19 -8.01
C GLN A 62 -5.44 -1.71 -8.38
N VAL A 63 -6.66 -1.21 -8.57
CA VAL A 63 -6.91 0.21 -8.85
C VAL A 63 -6.40 1.08 -7.71
N ALA A 64 -6.79 0.77 -6.46
CA ALA A 64 -6.33 1.52 -5.29
C ALA A 64 -4.79 1.50 -5.14
N CYS A 65 -4.15 0.35 -5.41
CA CYS A 65 -2.69 0.25 -5.42
C CYS A 65 -2.07 1.19 -6.47
N LEU A 66 -2.58 1.19 -7.70
CA LEU A 66 -2.05 2.01 -8.78
C LEU A 66 -2.29 3.51 -8.55
N GLU A 67 -3.41 3.87 -7.92
CA GLU A 67 -3.69 5.25 -7.49
C GLU A 67 -2.66 5.75 -6.49
N LEU A 68 -2.37 4.98 -5.44
CA LEU A 68 -1.36 5.37 -4.46
C LEU A 68 0.06 5.39 -5.05
N LEU A 69 0.42 4.43 -5.91
CA LEU A 69 1.71 4.44 -6.61
C LEU A 69 1.87 5.69 -7.48
N LYS A 70 0.79 6.09 -8.16
CA LYS A 70 0.76 7.31 -8.97
C LYS A 70 0.94 8.56 -8.10
N VAL A 71 0.30 8.61 -6.94
CA VAL A 71 0.47 9.71 -5.97
C VAL A 71 1.91 9.77 -5.48
N ASP A 72 2.48 8.65 -5.05
CA ASP A 72 3.87 8.57 -4.58
C ASP A 72 4.88 8.99 -5.68
N THR A 73 4.58 8.66 -6.94
CA THR A 73 5.46 8.97 -8.08
C THR A 73 5.36 10.42 -8.55
N PHE A 74 4.14 10.97 -8.64
CA PHE A 74 3.87 12.23 -9.34
C PHE A 74 3.38 13.37 -8.42
N GLN A 75 2.98 13.06 -7.19
CA GLN A 75 2.51 14.00 -6.19
C GLN A 75 3.16 13.75 -4.81
N PRO A 76 4.51 13.67 -4.70
CA PRO A 76 5.20 13.38 -3.44
C PRO A 76 5.24 14.60 -2.50
N ILE A 77 4.09 15.22 -2.26
CA ILE A 77 3.94 16.34 -1.32
C ILE A 77 4.19 15.87 0.11
N GLN A 78 3.69 14.67 0.42
CA GLN A 78 3.88 13.98 1.69
C GLN A 78 3.89 12.47 1.46
N GLU A 79 4.48 11.72 2.40
CA GLU A 79 4.52 10.25 2.30
C GLU A 79 3.11 9.66 2.40
N ILE A 80 2.85 8.56 1.70
CA ILE A 80 1.48 7.97 1.59
C ILE A 80 0.83 7.73 2.95
N HIS A 81 1.59 7.27 3.96
CA HIS A 81 1.05 7.03 5.30
C HIS A 81 0.66 8.30 6.06
N GLN A 82 1.05 9.49 5.59
CA GLN A 82 0.76 10.78 6.25
C GLN A 82 -0.62 11.34 5.86
N TYR A 83 -1.30 10.76 4.86
CA TYR A 83 -2.65 11.17 4.46
C TYR A 83 -3.74 10.72 5.45
N ILE A 84 -3.43 9.85 6.42
CA ILE A 84 -4.38 9.39 7.43
C ILE A 84 -3.84 9.61 8.83
N GLU A 85 -4.77 9.78 9.77
CA GLU A 85 -4.45 9.78 11.19
C GLU A 85 -3.88 8.42 11.62
N SER A 86 -2.83 8.44 12.44
CA SER A 86 -2.14 7.23 12.92
C SER A 86 -1.53 6.33 11.84
N GLY A 87 -1.26 6.85 10.63
CA GLY A 87 -0.74 6.03 9.54
C GLY A 87 0.63 5.41 9.83
N ARG A 88 1.48 6.08 10.61
CA ARG A 88 2.76 5.51 11.05
C ARG A 88 2.56 4.25 11.89
N GLU A 89 1.62 4.29 12.83
CA GLU A 89 1.27 3.20 13.72
C GLU A 89 0.70 2.02 12.94
N VAL A 90 -0.18 2.30 11.96
CA VAL A 90 -0.73 1.27 11.06
C VAL A 90 0.38 0.55 10.30
N PHE A 91 1.30 1.30 9.68
CA PHE A 91 2.39 0.71 8.90
C PHE A 91 3.38 -0.05 9.78
N ARG A 92 3.64 0.42 11.01
CA ARG A 92 4.41 -0.35 12.00
C ARG A 92 3.72 -1.67 12.34
N GLY A 93 2.40 -1.67 12.50
CA GLY A 93 1.63 -2.90 12.71
C GLY A 93 1.79 -3.90 11.54
N PHE A 94 1.82 -3.42 10.28
CA PHE A 94 2.09 -4.29 9.14
C PHE A 94 3.51 -4.88 9.15
N VAL A 95 4.51 -4.10 9.56
CA VAL A 95 5.88 -4.60 9.78
C VAL A 95 5.90 -5.73 10.80
N GLU A 96 5.23 -5.54 11.93
CA GLU A 96 5.16 -6.53 13.02
C GLU A 96 4.50 -7.83 12.54
N ILE A 97 3.38 -7.73 11.82
CA ILE A 97 2.67 -8.89 11.24
C ILE A 97 3.58 -9.67 10.29
N GLU A 98 4.18 -9.00 9.30
CA GLU A 98 4.98 -9.71 8.29
C GLU A 98 6.28 -10.28 8.88
N GLN A 99 6.89 -9.61 9.87
CA GLN A 99 8.04 -10.16 10.58
C GLN A 99 7.69 -11.40 11.40
N ALA A 100 6.51 -11.44 12.04
CA ALA A 100 6.05 -12.64 12.74
C ALA A 100 5.84 -13.80 11.76
N LEU A 101 5.19 -13.56 10.62
CA LEU A 101 4.93 -14.57 9.58
C LEU A 101 6.19 -15.13 8.91
N VAL A 102 7.31 -14.40 8.94
CA VAL A 102 8.61 -14.89 8.45
C VAL A 102 9.28 -15.77 9.51
N LYS A 103 9.21 -15.39 10.78
CA LYS A 103 9.79 -16.16 11.90
C LYS A 103 9.15 -17.53 12.04
N ASP A 104 7.83 -17.63 11.84
CA ASP A 104 7.10 -18.90 11.95
C ASP A 104 7.41 -19.92 10.83
N ARG A 105 8.18 -19.53 9.80
CA ARG A 105 8.57 -20.41 8.67
C ARG A 105 10.00 -20.92 8.75
N LEU A 106 10.74 -20.59 9.80
CA LEU A 106 12.12 -21.01 10.05
C LEU A 106 12.18 -21.93 11.27
#